data_AF-A0A0H0XLP2-F1
#
_entry.id   AF-A0A0H0XLP2-F1
#
_cell.length_a   1.000
_cell.length_b   1.000
_cell.length_c   1.000
_cell.angle_alpha   90.00
_cell.angle_beta   90.00
_cell.angle_gamma   90.00
#
_symmetry.space_group_name_H-M   'P 1'
#
loop_
_entity.id
_entity.type
_entity.pdbx_description
1 polymer ?
#
loop_
_entity_poly.entity_id
_entity_poly.type
_entity_poly.pdbx_seq_one_letter_code
_entity_poly.pdbx_strand_id
1 'polypeptide(L)'
;MVSWSGHILPVLATIAIWFIATGLVAWIDNRERRTFPRSLALGGIAGLVGLTAIFLTMGSASLWSAYIAFGGAILVWAWHEIGFLTGAVSGPRRERCDPSVSGWERFRQASATLIHHEITLAVTALLLISITWNEANQIAAMTFTLLYAMRLSTKLNIFYGVPNSATDILPPHLAYMKSYYGPARLGWPLPLSIAAAAGLTIWLGNVAMASPAGSAEAVGASLLFAFAALGTIEHLFLALPFRDGVLWGWALPSARRKKIGRNPITEGDS
;
A
#
# COMPACT_ATOMS: atom_id res chain seq x y z
N MET A 1 11.90 23.66 15.76
CA MET A 1 13.16 22.93 16.01
C MET A 1 12.86 21.44 15.87
N VAL A 2 13.69 20.68 15.15
CA VAL A 2 13.51 19.22 15.01
C VAL A 2 13.76 18.54 16.36
N SER A 3 12.85 17.68 16.79
CA SER A 3 12.98 16.91 18.04
C SER A 3 13.07 15.41 17.76
N TRP A 4 13.77 14.69 18.64
CA TRP A 4 13.91 13.24 18.56
C TRP A 4 12.53 12.56 18.65
N SER A 5 11.81 12.79 19.76
CA SER A 5 10.52 12.16 20.02
C SER A 5 9.41 12.56 19.05
N GLY A 6 9.44 13.80 18.56
CA GLY A 6 8.39 14.36 17.70
C GLY A 6 8.56 14.10 16.21
N HIS A 7 9.80 13.93 15.73
CA HIS A 7 10.07 13.92 14.29
C HIS A 7 10.86 12.68 13.83
N ILE A 8 12.03 12.46 14.41
CA ILE A 8 12.93 11.42 13.90
C ILE A 8 12.43 10.01 14.30
N LEU A 9 11.94 9.83 15.53
CA LEU A 9 11.42 8.53 16.01
C LEU A 9 10.18 8.09 15.22
N PRO A 10 9.18 8.96 14.96
CA PRO A 10 8.03 8.57 14.13
C PRO A 10 8.43 8.21 12.70
N VAL A 11 9.36 8.94 12.08
CA VAL A 11 9.86 8.60 10.74
C VAL A 11 10.48 7.20 10.72
N LEU A 12 11.34 6.88 11.69
CA LEU A 12 11.96 5.55 11.78
C LEU A 12 10.94 4.44 12.03
N ALA A 13 9.98 4.68 12.93
CA ALA A 13 8.90 3.74 13.19
C ALA A 13 8.08 3.44 11.92
N THR A 14 7.74 4.49 11.15
CA THR A 14 7.04 4.37 9.89
C THR A 14 7.82 3.56 8.86
N ILE A 15 9.12 3.86 8.68
CA ILE A 15 9.98 3.13 7.73
C ILE A 15 10.09 1.65 8.12
N ALA A 16 10.29 1.35 9.41
CA ALA A 16 10.38 -0.02 9.90
C ALA A 16 9.08 -0.80 9.65
N ILE A 17 7.93 -0.20 9.98
CA ILE A 17 6.62 -0.81 9.76
C ILE A 17 6.37 -1.03 8.28
N TRP A 18 6.67 -0.05 7.42
CA TRP A 18 6.51 -0.18 5.98
C TRP A 18 7.37 -1.31 5.40
N PHE A 19 8.62 -1.44 5.84
CA PHE A 19 9.51 -2.50 5.39
C PHE A 19 9.00 -3.88 5.81
N ILE A 20 8.55 -4.02 7.06
CA ILE A 20 7.96 -5.26 7.58
C ILE A 20 6.66 -5.61 6.84
N ALA A 21 5.78 -4.64 6.63
CA ALA A 21 4.50 -4.84 5.96
C ALA A 21 4.71 -5.31 4.51
N THR A 22 5.61 -4.66 3.77
CA THR A 22 5.92 -5.01 2.38
C THR A 22 6.55 -6.40 2.29
N GLY A 23 7.48 -6.73 3.20
CA GLY A 23 8.06 -8.07 3.29
C GLY A 23 7.04 -9.16 3.65
N LEU A 24 6.11 -8.86 4.57
CA LEU A 24 5.06 -9.79 4.98
C LEU A 24 4.07 -10.07 3.83
N VAL A 25 3.69 -9.04 3.07
CA VAL A 25 2.84 -9.19 1.87
C VAL A 25 3.54 -10.11 0.85
N ALA A 26 4.81 -9.84 0.53
CA ALA A 26 5.58 -10.68 -0.40
C ALA A 26 5.71 -12.14 0.10
N TRP A 27 5.81 -12.34 1.41
CA TRP A 27 5.88 -13.67 2.01
C TRP A 27 4.53 -14.42 1.98
N ILE A 28 3.42 -13.74 2.28
CA ILE A 28 2.07 -14.32 2.22
C ILE A 28 1.72 -14.71 0.78
N ASP A 29 2.13 -13.88 -0.18
CA ASP A 29 1.88 -14.12 -1.60
C ASP A 29 2.51 -15.44 -2.10
N ASN A 30 3.65 -15.80 -1.51
CA ASN A 30 4.40 -17.00 -1.85
C ASN A 30 3.97 -18.26 -1.07
N ARG A 31 2.92 -18.21 -0.23
CA ARG A 31 2.43 -19.38 0.50
C ARG A 31 1.44 -20.22 -0.30
N GLU A 32 1.46 -21.53 -0.04
CA GLU A 32 0.50 -22.47 -0.59
C GLU A 32 -0.93 -22.17 -0.13
N ARG A 33 -1.90 -22.35 -1.05
CA ARG A 33 -3.34 -22.08 -0.84
C ARG A 33 -3.94 -22.75 0.40
N ARG A 34 -3.35 -23.86 0.86
CA ARG A 34 -3.81 -24.59 2.06
C ARG A 34 -3.70 -23.76 3.34
N THR A 35 -2.86 -22.73 3.36
CA THR A 35 -2.69 -21.85 4.54
C THR A 35 -3.63 -20.64 4.54
N PHE A 36 -4.40 -20.42 3.48
CA PHE A 36 -5.27 -19.23 3.35
C PHE A 36 -6.28 -19.06 4.50
N PRO A 37 -6.96 -20.11 5.00
CA PRO A 37 -7.87 -19.95 6.14
C PRO A 37 -7.15 -19.48 7.41
N ARG A 38 -5.92 -19.93 7.65
CA ARG A 38 -5.12 -19.49 8.80
C ARG A 38 -4.67 -18.04 8.64
N SER A 39 -4.23 -17.66 7.44
CA SER A 39 -3.87 -16.27 7.15
C SER A 39 -5.06 -15.34 7.33
N LEU A 40 -6.25 -15.73 6.85
CA LEU A 40 -7.49 -14.98 7.04
C LEU A 40 -7.87 -14.84 8.52
N ALA A 41 -7.76 -15.91 9.31
CA ALA A 41 -8.05 -15.87 10.74
C ALA A 41 -7.08 -14.93 11.48
N LEU A 42 -5.76 -15.05 11.21
CA LEU A 42 -4.75 -14.16 11.80
C LEU A 42 -4.94 -12.71 11.35
N GLY A 43 -5.28 -12.48 10.08
CA GLY A 43 -5.61 -11.17 9.54
C GLY A 43 -6.84 -10.57 10.22
N GLY A 44 -7.89 -11.36 10.44
CA GLY A 44 -9.08 -10.92 11.18
C GLY A 44 -8.79 -10.57 12.64
N ILE A 45 -7.97 -11.37 13.33
CA ILE A 45 -7.52 -11.06 14.69
C ILE A 45 -6.71 -9.75 14.70
N ALA A 46 -5.77 -9.59 13.77
CA ALA A 46 -4.99 -8.37 13.63
C ALA A 46 -5.90 -7.14 13.38
N GLY A 47 -6.87 -7.27 12.49
CA GLY A 47 -7.86 -6.22 12.22
C GLY A 47 -8.68 -5.84 13.45
N LEU A 48 -9.15 -6.82 14.23
CA LEU A 48 -9.90 -6.58 15.47
C LEU A 48 -9.05 -5.88 16.54
N VAL A 49 -7.79 -6.32 16.71
CA VAL A 49 -6.82 -5.66 17.59
C VAL A 49 -6.58 -4.22 17.13
N GLY A 50 -6.44 -4.00 15.81
CA GLY A 50 -6.28 -2.68 15.22
C GLY A 50 -7.46 -1.76 15.50
N LEU A 51 -8.69 -2.23 15.27
CA LEU A 51 -9.91 -1.46 15.57
C LEU A 51 -10.03 -1.13 17.05
N THR A 52 -9.73 -2.09 17.92
CA THR A 52 -9.77 -1.88 19.38
C THR A 52 -8.73 -0.84 19.80
N ALA A 53 -7.51 -0.91 19.26
CA ALA A 53 -6.46 0.06 19.50
C ALA A 53 -6.87 1.48 19.08
N ILE A 54 -7.51 1.63 17.90
CA ILE A 54 -8.04 2.91 17.42
C ILE A 54 -9.12 3.43 18.38
N PHE A 55 -10.09 2.60 18.73
CA PHE A 55 -11.20 2.99 19.61
C PHE A 55 -10.72 3.44 21.00
N LEU A 56 -9.72 2.75 21.57
CA LEU A 56 -9.16 3.10 22.88
C LEU A 56 -8.31 4.37 22.86
N THR A 57 -7.88 4.83 21.68
CA THR A 57 -6.94 5.96 21.56
C THR A 57 -7.50 7.20 20.89
N MET A 58 -8.71 7.13 20.32
CA MET A 58 -9.34 8.25 19.61
C MET A 58 -9.54 9.49 20.50
N GLY A 59 -9.95 9.31 21.76
CA GLY A 59 -10.19 10.43 22.69
C GLY A 59 -8.95 11.00 23.38
N SER A 60 -7.74 10.55 23.05
CA SER A 60 -6.51 10.94 23.75
C SER A 60 -5.54 11.69 22.84
N ALA A 61 -5.13 12.91 23.24
CA ALA A 61 -4.08 13.71 22.58
C ALA A 61 -2.68 13.47 23.19
N SER A 62 -2.26 12.20 23.29
CA SER A 62 -0.93 11.82 23.78
C SER A 62 -0.02 11.36 22.65
N LEU A 63 1.30 11.37 22.88
CA LEU A 63 2.25 10.86 21.88
C LEU A 63 2.01 9.37 21.60
N TRP A 64 1.74 8.59 22.66
CA TRP A 64 1.50 7.15 22.54
C TRP A 64 0.19 6.82 21.82
N SER A 65 -0.87 7.60 22.04
CA SER A 65 -2.12 7.40 21.32
C SER A 65 -1.94 7.63 19.81
N ALA A 66 -1.10 8.58 19.38
CA ALA A 66 -0.78 8.75 17.96
C ALA A 66 -0.09 7.51 17.35
N TYR A 67 0.91 6.95 18.04
CA TYR A 67 1.58 5.72 17.58
C TYR A 67 0.67 4.49 17.55
N ILE A 68 -0.15 4.32 18.58
CA ILE A 68 -1.07 3.18 18.69
C ILE A 68 -2.18 3.30 17.64
N ALA A 69 -2.72 4.50 17.41
CA ALA A 69 -3.70 4.76 16.36
C ALA A 69 -3.12 4.50 14.95
N PHE A 70 -1.88 4.94 14.71
CA PHE A 70 -1.15 4.64 13.47
C PHE A 70 -0.97 3.13 13.27
N GLY A 71 -0.42 2.43 14.27
CA GLY A 71 -0.24 0.98 14.22
C GLY A 71 -1.58 0.23 14.03
N GLY A 72 -2.63 0.70 14.70
CA GLY A 72 -3.99 0.18 14.54
C GLY A 72 -4.49 0.29 13.11
N ALA A 73 -4.30 1.45 12.46
CA ALA A 73 -4.66 1.63 11.05
C ALA A 73 -3.89 0.68 10.12
N ILE A 74 -2.61 0.43 10.38
CA ILE A 74 -1.81 -0.55 9.63
C ILE A 74 -2.34 -1.97 9.80
N LEU A 75 -2.77 -2.35 11.02
CA LEU A 75 -3.35 -3.68 11.27
C LEU A 75 -4.70 -3.86 10.57
N VAL A 76 -5.56 -2.85 10.61
CA VAL A 76 -6.83 -2.85 9.86
C VAL A 76 -6.56 -2.95 8.36
N TRP A 77 -5.59 -2.20 7.86
CA TRP A 77 -5.17 -2.29 6.46
C TRP A 77 -4.66 -3.70 6.10
N ALA A 78 -3.80 -4.28 6.93
CA ALA A 78 -3.26 -5.63 6.71
C ALA A 78 -4.38 -6.69 6.65
N TRP A 79 -5.44 -6.54 7.45
CA TRP A 79 -6.61 -7.41 7.37
C TRP A 79 -7.28 -7.35 5.99
N HIS A 80 -7.53 -6.15 5.46
CA HIS A 80 -8.09 -5.98 4.12
C HIS A 80 -7.17 -6.56 3.04
N GLU A 81 -5.86 -6.35 3.18
CA GLU A 81 -4.87 -6.85 2.22
C GLU A 81 -4.85 -8.38 2.18
N ILE A 82 -4.85 -9.03 3.34
CA ILE A 82 -4.91 -10.49 3.44
C ILE A 82 -6.22 -11.02 2.83
N GLY A 83 -7.34 -10.32 3.06
CA GLY A 83 -8.63 -10.65 2.45
C GLY A 83 -8.59 -10.59 0.92
N PHE A 84 -7.88 -9.62 0.35
CA PHE A 84 -7.70 -9.48 -1.08
C PHE A 84 -6.74 -10.54 -1.67
N LEU A 85 -5.56 -10.71 -1.07
CA LEU A 85 -4.52 -11.63 -1.56
C LEU A 85 -4.98 -13.09 -1.57
N THR A 86 -5.76 -13.49 -0.56
CA THR A 86 -6.36 -14.83 -0.48
C THR A 86 -7.55 -15.02 -1.43
N GLY A 87 -8.03 -13.95 -2.08
CA GLY A 87 -9.18 -13.96 -2.98
C GLY A 87 -10.53 -14.08 -2.26
N ALA A 88 -10.57 -13.91 -0.93
CA ALA A 88 -11.80 -13.92 -0.15
C ALA A 88 -12.67 -12.69 -0.46
N VAL A 89 -12.03 -11.53 -0.61
CA VAL A 89 -12.68 -10.26 -0.96
C VAL A 89 -12.08 -9.74 -2.26
N SER A 90 -12.52 -10.30 -3.39
CA SER A 90 -12.20 -9.84 -4.75
C SER A 90 -13.49 -9.42 -5.48
N GLY A 91 -13.36 -8.79 -6.64
CA GLY A 91 -14.51 -8.47 -7.49
C GLY A 91 -15.17 -9.72 -8.12
N PRO A 92 -16.39 -9.55 -8.68
CA PRO A 92 -17.16 -10.64 -9.29
C PRO A 92 -16.51 -11.23 -10.55
N ARG A 93 -15.62 -10.47 -11.23
CA ARG A 93 -14.97 -10.92 -12.46
C ARG A 93 -13.59 -11.51 -12.18
N ARG A 94 -13.39 -12.78 -12.52
CA ARG A 94 -12.13 -13.53 -12.38
C ARG A 94 -11.61 -14.06 -13.72
N GLU A 95 -11.85 -13.29 -14.77
CA GLU A 95 -11.55 -13.64 -16.15
C GLU A 95 -10.53 -12.68 -16.74
N ARG A 96 -9.85 -13.12 -17.79
CA ARG A 96 -8.97 -12.25 -18.57
C ARG A 96 -9.79 -11.18 -19.30
N CYS A 97 -9.19 -10.02 -19.52
CA CYS A 97 -9.74 -8.97 -20.36
C CYS A 97 -9.83 -9.47 -21.80
N ASP A 98 -10.98 -9.24 -22.43
CA ASP A 98 -11.10 -9.44 -23.88
C ASP A 98 -10.21 -8.38 -24.59
N PRO A 99 -9.35 -8.78 -25.54
CA PRO A 99 -8.49 -7.83 -26.26
C PRO A 99 -9.26 -6.80 -27.10
N SER A 100 -10.53 -7.07 -27.45
CA SER A 100 -11.36 -6.20 -28.28
C SER A 100 -11.97 -5.02 -27.52
N VAL A 101 -12.03 -5.07 -26.19
CA VAL A 101 -12.60 -3.98 -25.37
C VAL A 101 -11.56 -2.90 -25.05
N SER A 102 -11.96 -1.65 -25.24
CA SER A 102 -11.14 -0.47 -25.01
C SER A 102 -11.90 0.61 -24.22
N GLY A 103 -11.18 1.65 -23.80
CA GLY A 103 -11.78 2.81 -23.12
C GLY A 103 -12.54 2.47 -21.84
N TRP A 104 -13.77 2.99 -21.74
CA TRP A 104 -14.62 2.85 -20.56
C TRP A 104 -15.01 1.41 -20.24
N GLU A 105 -15.27 0.59 -21.26
CA GLU A 105 -15.66 -0.80 -21.03
C GLU A 105 -14.49 -1.61 -20.44
N ARG A 106 -13.27 -1.36 -20.92
CA ARG A 106 -12.07 -1.94 -20.31
C ARG A 106 -11.90 -1.51 -18.86
N PHE A 107 -12.17 -0.24 -18.54
CA PHE A 107 -12.11 0.29 -17.19
C PHE A 107 -13.17 -0.33 -16.27
N ARG A 108 -14.41 -0.48 -16.75
CA ARG A 108 -15.50 -1.13 -16.03
C ARG A 108 -15.15 -2.59 -15.70
N GLN A 109 -14.61 -3.32 -16.69
CA GLN A 109 -14.19 -4.70 -16.49
C GLN A 109 -13.00 -4.82 -15.54
N ALA A 110 -12.00 -3.93 -15.64
CA ALA A 110 -10.87 -3.88 -14.73
C ALA A 110 -11.34 -3.62 -13.29
N SER A 111 -12.20 -2.63 -13.10
CA SER A 111 -12.80 -2.29 -11.80
C SER A 111 -13.59 -3.47 -11.23
N ALA A 112 -14.37 -4.16 -12.07
CA ALA A 112 -15.14 -5.34 -11.67
C ALA A 112 -14.27 -6.53 -11.18
N THR A 113 -12.95 -6.52 -11.41
CA THR A 113 -12.07 -7.55 -10.83
C THR A 113 -11.75 -7.34 -9.35
N LEU A 114 -11.93 -6.11 -8.84
CA LEU A 114 -11.48 -5.68 -7.52
C LEU A 114 -12.51 -4.82 -6.75
N ILE A 115 -13.67 -4.53 -7.34
CA ILE A 115 -14.63 -3.55 -6.82
C ILE A 115 -15.09 -3.82 -5.38
N HIS A 116 -15.34 -5.07 -5.00
CA HIS A 116 -15.75 -5.39 -3.62
C HIS A 116 -14.69 -4.99 -2.60
N HIS A 117 -13.40 -5.17 -2.95
CA HIS A 117 -12.30 -4.77 -2.09
C HIS A 117 -12.21 -3.24 -1.97
N GLU A 118 -12.33 -2.51 -3.08
CA GLU A 118 -12.32 -1.04 -3.07
C GLU A 118 -13.47 -0.46 -2.26
N ILE A 119 -14.69 -1.00 -2.45
CA ILE A 119 -15.86 -0.58 -1.67
C ILE A 119 -15.62 -0.84 -0.18
N THR A 120 -15.07 -2.00 0.17
CA THR A 120 -14.77 -2.35 1.56
C THR A 120 -13.75 -1.38 2.17
N LEU A 121 -12.69 -1.02 1.43
CA LEU A 121 -11.72 -0.02 1.87
C LEU A 121 -12.36 1.36 2.00
N ALA A 122 -13.16 1.79 1.03
CA ALA A 122 -13.85 3.09 1.06
C ALA A 122 -14.81 3.19 2.25
N VAL A 123 -15.62 2.16 2.50
CA VAL A 123 -16.52 2.10 3.65
C VAL A 123 -15.73 2.15 4.96
N THR A 124 -14.63 1.41 5.05
CA THR A 124 -13.78 1.41 6.25
C THR A 124 -13.15 2.79 6.48
N ALA A 125 -12.66 3.45 5.43
CA ALA A 125 -12.14 4.81 5.52
C ALA A 125 -13.22 5.79 6.01
N LEU A 126 -14.43 5.73 5.43
CA LEU A 126 -15.56 6.57 5.85
C LEU A 126 -15.97 6.32 7.30
N LEU A 127 -16.00 5.06 7.74
CA LEU A 127 -16.29 4.71 9.12
C LEU A 127 -15.23 5.27 10.07
N LEU A 128 -13.95 5.07 9.77
CA LEU A 128 -12.85 5.61 10.58
C LEU A 128 -12.91 7.14 10.67
N ILE A 129 -13.10 7.81 9.53
CA ILE A 129 -13.29 9.27 9.47
C ILE A 129 -14.48 9.69 10.35
N SER A 130 -15.61 8.99 10.24
CA SER A 130 -16.84 9.34 10.97
C SER A 130 -16.67 9.19 12.48
N ILE A 131 -16.06 8.10 12.95
CA ILE A 131 -15.88 7.86 14.39
C ILE A 131 -14.80 8.75 15.00
N THR A 132 -13.79 9.19 14.23
CA THR A 132 -12.73 10.07 14.75
C THR A 132 -12.98 11.56 14.45
N TRP A 133 -14.07 11.93 13.78
CA TRP A 133 -14.26 13.27 13.22
C TRP A 133 -14.12 14.41 14.23
N ASN A 134 -14.62 14.20 15.45
CA ASN A 134 -14.57 15.19 16.54
C ASN A 134 -13.73 14.70 17.73
N GLU A 135 -12.90 13.69 17.50
CA GLU A 135 -12.04 13.09 18.51
C GLU A 135 -10.66 13.74 18.50
N ALA A 136 -9.97 13.66 19.64
CA ALA A 136 -8.68 14.30 19.84
C ALA A 136 -7.56 13.71 18.94
N ASN A 137 -7.72 12.45 18.50
CA ASN A 137 -6.74 11.74 17.71
C ASN A 137 -7.36 11.16 16.43
N GLN A 138 -7.00 11.77 15.30
CA GLN A 138 -7.49 11.41 13.97
C GLN A 138 -6.46 10.63 13.14
N ILE A 139 -5.31 10.27 13.73
CA ILE A 139 -4.17 9.71 12.99
C ILE A 139 -4.52 8.39 12.32
N ALA A 140 -5.36 7.56 12.93
CA ALA A 140 -5.82 6.31 12.33
C ALA A 140 -6.58 6.55 11.02
N ALA A 141 -7.57 7.44 11.04
CA ALA A 141 -8.37 7.77 9.86
C ALA A 141 -7.52 8.40 8.75
N MET A 142 -6.63 9.33 9.11
CA MET A 142 -5.71 9.98 8.16
C MET A 142 -4.75 8.97 7.52
N THR A 143 -4.17 8.07 8.33
CA THR A 143 -3.23 7.05 7.85
C THR A 143 -3.93 6.06 6.92
N PHE A 144 -5.10 5.56 7.29
CA PHE A 144 -5.86 4.62 6.47
C PHE A 144 -6.33 5.28 5.16
N THR A 145 -6.76 6.54 5.20
CA THR A 145 -7.18 7.29 4.01
C THR A 145 -6.00 7.56 3.08
N LEU A 146 -4.83 7.89 3.64
CA LEU A 146 -3.60 8.08 2.87
C LEU A 146 -3.19 6.78 2.16
N LEU A 147 -3.20 5.66 2.87
CA LEU A 147 -3.00 4.33 2.31
C LEU A 147 -3.95 4.04 1.15
N TYR A 148 -5.24 4.27 1.36
CA TYR A 148 -6.28 4.05 0.36
C TYR A 148 -6.07 4.93 -0.88
N ALA A 149 -5.82 6.22 -0.69
CA ALA A 149 -5.59 7.17 -1.78
C ALA A 149 -4.34 6.81 -2.60
N MET A 150 -3.22 6.50 -1.94
CA MET A 150 -1.98 6.10 -2.62
C MET A 150 -2.16 4.79 -3.38
N ARG A 151 -2.86 3.81 -2.79
CA ARG A 151 -3.16 2.55 -3.47
C ARG A 151 -4.06 2.73 -4.69
N LEU A 152 -5.11 3.55 -4.57
CA LEU A 152 -6.00 3.85 -5.68
C LEU A 152 -5.24 4.58 -6.80
N SER A 153 -4.39 5.54 -6.45
CA SER A 153 -3.50 6.24 -7.38
C SER A 153 -2.60 5.27 -8.16
N THR A 154 -1.90 4.36 -7.47
CA THR A 154 -1.06 3.34 -8.10
C THR A 154 -1.86 2.45 -9.06
N LYS A 155 -3.06 1.99 -8.66
CA LYS A 155 -3.94 1.17 -9.53
C LYS A 155 -4.37 1.91 -10.79
N LEU A 156 -4.76 3.18 -10.65
CA LEU A 156 -5.14 4.02 -11.79
C LEU A 156 -3.95 4.25 -12.73
N ASN A 157 -2.77 4.56 -12.19
CA ASN A 157 -1.55 4.70 -12.98
C ASN A 157 -1.24 3.43 -13.77
N ILE A 158 -1.25 2.27 -13.11
CA ILE A 158 -1.03 0.97 -13.77
C ILE A 158 -2.06 0.71 -14.87
N PHE A 159 -3.33 1.06 -14.65
CA PHE A 159 -4.38 0.92 -15.67
C PHE A 159 -4.14 1.83 -16.89
N TYR A 160 -3.72 3.08 -16.70
CA TYR A 160 -3.41 3.99 -17.81
C TYR A 160 -2.10 3.63 -18.52
N GLY A 161 -1.17 3.01 -17.80
CA GLY A 161 0.12 2.56 -18.30
C GLY A 161 1.26 3.25 -17.55
N VAL A 162 2.22 2.43 -17.11
CA VAL A 162 3.44 2.86 -16.43
C VAL A 162 4.63 2.12 -17.00
N PRO A 163 5.83 2.73 -17.07
CA PRO A 163 7.05 2.05 -17.52
C PRO A 163 7.35 0.76 -16.74
N ASN A 164 7.13 0.78 -15.42
CA ASN A 164 7.36 -0.35 -14.53
C ASN A 164 6.10 -0.67 -13.71
N SER A 165 5.47 -1.81 -13.99
CA SER A 165 4.21 -2.23 -13.33
C SER A 165 4.39 -3.35 -12.29
N ALA A 166 5.63 -3.62 -11.85
CA ALA A 166 5.95 -4.61 -10.81
C ALA A 166 5.28 -5.99 -11.02
N THR A 167 5.18 -6.44 -12.27
CA THR A 167 4.36 -7.62 -12.63
C THR A 167 4.86 -8.94 -12.03
N ASP A 168 6.08 -8.98 -11.50
CA ASP A 168 6.71 -10.19 -10.98
C ASP A 168 6.23 -10.58 -9.58
N ILE A 169 5.52 -9.70 -8.86
CA ILE A 169 5.10 -9.90 -7.46
C ILE A 169 3.68 -10.48 -7.35
N LEU A 170 2.89 -10.51 -8.43
CA LEU A 170 1.52 -11.03 -8.35
C LEU A 170 1.46 -12.57 -8.22
N PRO A 171 0.55 -13.11 -7.39
CA PRO A 171 0.42 -14.54 -7.22
C PRO A 171 -0.22 -15.19 -8.45
N PRO A 172 0.04 -16.49 -8.70
CA PRO A 172 -0.40 -17.16 -9.93
C PRO A 172 -1.92 -17.08 -10.18
N HIS A 173 -2.76 -17.06 -9.14
CA HIS A 173 -4.22 -16.98 -9.29
C HIS A 173 -4.72 -15.59 -9.70
N LEU A 174 -3.96 -14.52 -9.45
CA LEU A 174 -4.28 -13.16 -9.86
C LEU A 174 -3.59 -12.77 -11.18
N ALA A 175 -2.89 -13.70 -11.83
CA ALA A 175 -2.18 -13.43 -13.08
C ALA A 175 -3.09 -12.94 -14.22
N TYR A 176 -4.40 -13.25 -14.16
CA TYR A 176 -5.39 -12.71 -15.11
C TYR A 176 -5.51 -11.18 -15.04
N MET A 177 -5.26 -10.56 -13.89
CA MET A 177 -5.35 -9.10 -13.74
C MET A 177 -4.36 -8.36 -14.62
N LYS A 178 -3.23 -9.01 -14.97
CA LYS A 178 -2.22 -8.45 -15.87
C LYS A 178 -2.77 -8.09 -17.25
N SER A 179 -3.85 -8.75 -17.72
CA SER A 179 -4.46 -8.39 -19.00
C SER A 179 -5.15 -7.03 -19.00
N TYR A 180 -5.41 -6.45 -17.82
CA TYR A 180 -6.03 -5.12 -17.69
C TYR A 180 -5.00 -3.98 -17.61
N TYR A 181 -3.71 -4.31 -17.45
CA TYR A 181 -2.64 -3.33 -17.28
C TYR A 181 -2.45 -2.52 -18.55
N GLY A 182 -2.17 -1.23 -18.39
CA GLY A 182 -1.87 -0.34 -19.49
C GLY A 182 -0.52 -0.64 -20.15
N PRO A 183 -0.24 -0.02 -21.31
CA PRO A 183 1.04 -0.16 -22.00
C PRO A 183 2.21 0.35 -21.14
N ALA A 184 3.39 -0.25 -21.32
CA ALA A 184 4.62 0.15 -20.64
C ALA A 184 5.17 1.47 -21.19
N ARG A 185 4.55 2.59 -20.83
CA ARG A 185 4.91 3.94 -21.27
C ARG A 185 4.71 4.95 -20.16
N LEU A 186 5.49 6.04 -20.19
CA LEU A 186 5.30 7.16 -19.27
C LEU A 186 4.11 8.01 -19.74
N GLY A 187 2.90 7.67 -19.30
CA GLY A 187 1.71 8.48 -19.54
C GLY A 187 1.64 9.70 -18.62
N TRP A 188 0.98 10.78 -19.08
CA TRP A 188 0.76 12.00 -18.29
C TRP A 188 0.14 11.81 -16.88
N PRO A 189 -0.73 10.81 -16.62
CA PRO A 189 -1.26 10.58 -15.27
C PRO A 189 -0.18 10.33 -14.22
N LEU A 190 0.92 9.66 -14.60
CA LEU A 190 1.97 9.28 -13.67
C LEU A 190 2.76 10.49 -13.15
N PRO A 191 3.34 11.38 -13.98
CA PRO A 191 3.94 12.63 -13.51
C PRO A 191 3.00 13.48 -12.64
N LEU A 192 1.72 13.55 -13.00
CA LEU A 192 0.73 14.29 -12.21
C LEU A 192 0.54 13.67 -10.82
N SER A 193 0.42 12.35 -10.73
CA SER A 193 0.30 11.66 -9.44
C SER A 193 1.56 11.79 -8.59
N ILE A 194 2.76 11.76 -9.20
CA ILE A 194 4.03 12.01 -8.52
C ILE A 194 4.07 13.43 -7.96
N ALA A 195 3.68 14.42 -8.76
CA ALA A 195 3.64 15.81 -8.32
C ALA A 195 2.63 16.02 -7.17
N ALA A 196 1.45 15.39 -7.24
CA ALA A 196 0.46 15.44 -6.18
C ALA A 196 0.96 14.77 -4.89
N ALA A 197 1.57 13.59 -4.98
CA ALA A 197 2.14 12.87 -3.83
C ALA A 197 3.31 13.64 -3.20
N ALA A 198 4.20 14.23 -4.02
CA ALA A 198 5.28 15.07 -3.56
C ALA A 198 4.76 16.35 -2.88
N GLY A 199 3.75 17.01 -3.46
CA GLY A 199 3.10 18.17 -2.87
C GLY A 199 2.48 17.86 -1.50
N LEU A 200 1.77 16.74 -1.38
CA LEU A 200 1.22 16.26 -0.11
C LEU A 200 2.34 15.99 0.92
N THR A 201 3.42 15.34 0.49
CA THR A 201 4.58 15.05 1.33
C THR A 201 5.22 16.33 1.86
N ILE A 202 5.47 17.32 0.99
CA ILE A 202 6.02 18.62 1.38
C ILE A 202 5.08 19.33 2.36
N TRP A 203 3.78 19.32 2.08
CA TRP A 203 2.79 19.92 2.97
C TRP A 203 2.77 19.28 4.35
N LEU A 204 2.73 17.94 4.44
CA LEU A 204 2.79 17.22 5.71
C LEU A 204 4.12 17.47 6.46
N GLY A 205 5.23 17.56 5.73
CA GLY A 205 6.52 17.92 6.30
C GLY A 205 6.52 19.33 6.91
N ASN A 206 5.90 20.30 6.23
CA ASN A 206 5.73 21.65 6.77
C ASN A 206 4.82 21.67 8.00
N VAL A 207 3.73 20.91 8.00
CA VAL A 207 2.84 20.76 9.17
C VAL A 207 3.60 20.17 10.36
N ALA A 208 4.39 19.12 10.14
CA ALA A 208 5.22 18.51 11.18
C ALA A 208 6.20 19.53 11.76
N MET A 209 6.90 20.27 10.90
CA MET A 209 7.90 21.27 11.32
C MET A 209 7.30 22.51 12.02
N ALA A 210 6.06 22.87 11.67
CA ALA A 210 5.33 23.96 12.31
C ALA A 210 4.70 23.55 13.66
N SER A 211 4.54 22.25 13.91
CA SER A 211 3.92 21.75 15.14
C SER A 211 4.85 21.92 16.35
N PRO A 212 4.31 22.15 17.56
CA PRO A 212 5.12 22.25 18.77
C PRO A 212 5.98 21.01 18.99
N ALA A 213 7.27 21.23 19.26
CA ALA A 213 8.23 20.14 19.34
C ALA A 213 7.85 19.14 20.46
N GLY A 214 7.69 17.87 20.09
CA GLY A 214 7.33 16.81 21.03
C GLY A 214 5.85 16.74 21.38
N SER A 215 4.97 17.46 20.66
CA SER A 215 3.52 17.31 20.80
C SER A 215 2.99 16.09 20.03
N ALA A 216 1.75 15.68 20.34
CA ALA A 216 1.09 14.58 19.63
C ALA A 216 0.84 14.92 18.14
N GLU A 217 0.58 16.20 17.85
CA GLU A 217 0.41 16.73 16.50
C GLU A 217 1.70 16.61 15.69
N ALA A 218 2.85 16.97 16.28
CA ALA A 218 4.15 16.82 15.63
C ALA A 218 4.47 15.36 15.30
N VAL A 219 4.18 14.44 16.23
CA VAL A 219 4.33 12.99 16.02
C VAL A 219 3.43 12.51 14.89
N GLY A 220 2.13 12.83 14.96
CA GLY A 220 1.14 12.43 13.97
C GLY A 220 1.47 12.93 12.56
N ALA A 221 1.80 14.21 12.44
CA ALA A 221 2.22 14.81 11.17
C ALA A 221 3.50 14.18 10.63
N SER A 222 4.47 13.85 11.50
CA SER A 222 5.71 13.18 11.09
C SER A 222 5.49 11.73 10.63
N LEU A 223 4.57 11.00 11.27
CA LEU A 223 4.16 9.66 10.83
C LEU A 223 3.55 9.72 9.42
N LEU A 224 2.59 10.63 9.21
CA LEU A 224 1.92 10.84 7.92
C LEU A 224 2.90 11.33 6.85
N PHE A 225 3.80 12.25 7.19
CA PHE A 225 4.87 12.73 6.31
C PHE A 225 5.73 11.57 5.81
N ALA A 226 6.24 10.73 6.72
CA ALA A 226 7.07 9.60 6.36
C ALA A 226 6.32 8.63 5.44
N PHE A 227 5.03 8.41 5.71
CA PHE A 227 4.19 7.52 4.92
C PHE A 227 3.89 8.08 3.51
N ALA A 228 3.61 9.38 3.41
CA ALA A 228 3.44 10.06 2.13
C ALA A 228 4.75 10.10 1.32
N ALA A 229 5.89 10.28 1.98
CA ALA A 229 7.21 10.22 1.35
C ALA A 229 7.48 8.84 0.75
N LEU A 230 7.19 7.77 1.51
CA LEU A 230 7.29 6.39 1.01
C LEU A 230 6.36 6.14 -0.18
N GLY A 231 5.11 6.61 -0.11
CA GLY A 231 4.17 6.53 -1.24
C GLY A 231 4.65 7.32 -2.47
N THR A 232 5.29 8.47 -2.27
CA THR A 232 5.89 9.26 -3.36
C THR A 232 7.05 8.51 -4.00
N ILE A 233 7.91 7.87 -3.20
CA ILE A 233 9.00 7.02 -3.69
C ILE A 233 8.45 5.84 -4.49
N GLU A 234 7.38 5.20 -4.03
CA GLU A 234 6.72 4.11 -4.77
C GLU A 234 6.21 4.59 -6.14
N HIS A 235 5.61 5.78 -6.22
CA HIS A 235 5.19 6.36 -7.50
C HIS A 235 6.39 6.67 -8.41
N LEU A 236 7.52 7.10 -7.86
CA LEU A 236 8.76 7.28 -8.62
C LEU A 236 9.29 5.94 -9.16
N PHE A 237 9.15 4.83 -8.41
CA PHE A 237 9.52 3.50 -8.89
C PHE A 237 8.65 3.00 -10.05
N LEU A 238 7.41 3.47 -10.19
CA LEU A 238 6.60 3.20 -11.38
C LEU A 238 7.15 3.89 -12.64
N ALA A 239 7.79 5.05 -12.46
CA ALA A 239 8.37 5.84 -13.56
C ALA A 239 9.77 5.35 -13.95
N LEU A 240 10.57 4.92 -12.97
CA LEU A 240 11.94 4.48 -13.18
C LEU A 240 12.01 2.98 -13.54
N PRO A 241 12.92 2.57 -14.44
CA PRO A 241 13.13 1.16 -14.79
C PRO A 241 13.88 0.43 -13.66
N PHE A 242 13.26 0.32 -12.49
CA PHE A 242 13.82 -0.37 -11.33
C PHE A 242 13.38 -1.84 -11.34
N ARG A 243 14.32 -2.79 -11.21
CA ARG A 243 13.98 -4.22 -11.14
C ARG A 243 13.68 -4.61 -9.70
N ASP A 244 12.41 -4.63 -9.33
CA ASP A 244 11.92 -4.94 -7.96
C ASP A 244 12.46 -6.28 -7.40
N GLY A 245 12.84 -7.20 -8.28
CA GLY A 245 13.42 -8.50 -7.93
C GLY A 245 14.75 -8.42 -7.15
N VAL A 246 15.46 -7.28 -7.15
CA VAL A 246 16.74 -7.13 -6.43
C VAL A 246 16.53 -6.87 -4.94
N LEU A 247 15.51 -6.07 -4.55
CA LEU A 247 15.23 -5.76 -3.14
C LEU A 247 14.55 -6.93 -2.40
N TRP A 248 13.75 -7.72 -3.11
CA TRP A 248 12.95 -8.81 -2.53
C TRP A 248 13.45 -10.21 -2.91
N GLY A 249 14.66 -10.32 -3.47
CA GLY A 249 15.25 -11.60 -3.89
C GLY A 249 15.36 -12.65 -2.76
N TRP A 250 15.37 -12.19 -1.51
CA TRP A 250 15.32 -13.04 -0.31
C TRP A 250 13.94 -13.65 -0.04
N ALA A 251 12.85 -12.97 -0.43
CA ALA A 251 11.46 -13.41 -0.23
C ALA A 251 10.90 -14.26 -1.38
N LEU A 252 11.60 -14.34 -2.52
CA LEU A 252 11.22 -15.14 -3.69
C LEU A 252 11.68 -16.63 -3.57
N PRO A 253 10.90 -17.62 -4.07
CA PRO A 253 11.29 -19.02 -4.06
C PRO A 253 12.61 -19.29 -4.82
N SER A 254 13.37 -20.29 -4.38
CA SER A 254 14.68 -20.68 -4.96
C SER A 254 14.64 -20.93 -6.47
N ALA A 255 13.52 -21.42 -7.00
CA ALA A 255 13.33 -21.64 -8.44
C ALA A 255 13.27 -20.34 -9.26
N ARG A 256 12.70 -19.25 -8.70
CA ARG A 256 12.64 -17.93 -9.35
C ARG A 256 13.91 -17.12 -9.10
N ARG A 257 14.57 -17.31 -7.95
CA ARG A 257 15.93 -16.80 -7.67
C ARG A 257 16.95 -17.29 -8.71
N LYS A 258 16.84 -18.55 -9.15
CA LYS A 258 17.71 -19.14 -10.19
C LYS A 258 17.53 -18.51 -11.59
N LYS A 259 16.36 -17.92 -11.87
CA LYS A 259 16.05 -17.28 -13.16
C LYS A 259 16.54 -15.83 -13.23
N ILE A 260 16.63 -15.14 -12.10
CA ILE A 260 17.16 -13.76 -12.00
C ILE A 260 18.69 -13.74 -12.08
N GLY A 261 19.36 -14.79 -11.60
CA GLY A 261 20.83 -14.92 -11.67
C GLY A 261 21.39 -15.47 -12.99
N ARG A 262 20.55 -15.81 -13.97
CA ARG A 262 21.00 -16.35 -15.26
C ARG A 262 21.09 -15.22 -16.28
N ASN A 263 22.29 -14.67 -16.40
CA ASN A 263 22.67 -13.72 -17.44
C ASN A 263 22.43 -14.40 -18.82
N PRO A 264 21.78 -13.76 -19.81
CA PRO A 264 21.70 -14.31 -21.17
C PRO A 264 22.96 -14.02 -22.00
N ILE A 265 24.11 -13.81 -21.37
CA ILE A 265 25.39 -13.58 -22.05
C ILE A 265 26.30 -14.78 -21.78
N THR A 266 25.95 -15.93 -22.37
CA THR A 266 26.86 -17.01 -22.79
C THR A 266 25.99 -18.14 -23.34
N GLU A 267 25.46 -17.97 -24.55
CA GLU A 267 25.09 -19.09 -25.42
C GLU A 267 25.25 -18.58 -26.86
N GLY A 268 26.50 -18.23 -27.16
CA GLY A 268 27.05 -18.16 -28.51
C GLY A 268 28.31 -19.02 -28.47
N ASP A 269 28.46 -19.87 -29.48
CA ASP A 269 29.55 -20.80 -29.78
C ASP A 269 29.58 -22.14 -29.01
N SER A 270 28.90 -23.13 -29.58
CA SER A 270 29.56 -24.35 -30.10
C SER A 270 28.71 -25.02 -31.17
#